data_AF-A0A3M1Z858-F1
#
_entry.id   AF-A0A3M1Z858-F1
#
_cell.length_a   1.000
_cell.length_b   1.000
_cell.length_c   1.000
_cell.angle_alpha   90.00
_cell.angle_beta   90.00
_cell.angle_gamma   90.00
#
_symmetry.space_group_name_H-M   'P 1'
#
loop_
_entity.id
_entity.type
_entity.pdbx_description
1 polymer ?
#
loop_
_entity_poly.entity_id
_entity_poly.type
_entity_poly.pdbx_seq_one_letter_code
_entity_poly.pdbx_strand_id
1 'polypeptide(L)'
;MIPRARLAVWAFAAALGLGACGGEPPPTPAPPPPAPARRAAPAKAQAAEPQENAPEPAFVYDPEGLRDPFQPFIKIEPKKAKKRAPEVFVPKTPLQRFAVEELRVTGIVWGEGAGARALVEAPDGKGYVVRVGTLAGDRGGKVVAIRPDRVVVEERVVDLLGEEQVRTVDLRLRTPEDEVRP
;
A
#
# COMPACT_ATOMS: atom_id res chain seq x y z
N MET A 1 61.50 18.90 13.79
CA MET A 1 62.16 18.01 12.82
C MET A 1 61.09 17.28 12.03
N ILE A 2 60.93 17.63 10.76
CA ILE A 2 59.98 17.04 9.79
C ILE A 2 60.81 16.25 8.77
N PRO A 3 60.33 15.10 8.27
CA PRO A 3 60.40 14.84 6.83
C PRO A 3 59.08 14.26 6.31
N ARG A 4 58.43 14.91 5.33
CA ARG A 4 58.60 14.83 3.86
C ARG A 4 57.63 13.85 3.18
N ALA A 5 56.68 14.49 2.50
CA ALA A 5 55.75 13.99 1.48
C ALA A 5 56.31 12.94 0.49
N ARG A 6 55.41 12.09 0.00
CA ARG A 6 55.43 11.58 -1.38
C ARG A 6 54.03 11.69 -1.99
N LEU A 7 53.92 12.64 -2.91
CA LEU A 7 52.88 12.70 -3.93
C LEU A 7 53.01 11.47 -4.85
N ALA A 8 51.89 10.84 -5.18
CA ALA A 8 51.73 10.07 -6.41
C ALA A 8 50.44 10.53 -7.08
N VAL A 9 50.64 11.47 -8.01
CA VAL A 9 49.66 11.94 -8.99
C VAL A 9 49.50 10.83 -10.03
N TRP A 10 48.29 10.32 -10.22
CA TRP A 10 47.93 9.60 -11.44
C TRP A 10 46.86 10.41 -12.17
N ALA A 11 47.30 11.01 -13.26
CA ALA A 11 46.49 11.80 -14.16
C ALA A 11 45.85 10.92 -15.24
N PHE A 12 44.58 11.23 -15.51
CA PHE A 12 43.95 11.26 -16.82
C PHE A 12 43.69 9.95 -17.60
N ALA A 13 42.41 9.59 -17.68
CA ALA A 13 41.75 9.32 -18.95
C ALA A 13 40.24 9.57 -18.81
N ALA A 14 39.82 10.81 -19.10
CA ALA A 14 38.44 11.18 -19.25
C ALA A 14 37.89 10.63 -20.58
N ALA A 15 36.85 9.81 -20.51
CA ALA A 15 35.99 9.49 -21.64
C ALA A 15 34.62 10.12 -21.39
N LEU A 16 34.41 11.30 -21.97
CA LEU A 16 33.11 11.95 -22.12
C LEU A 16 32.22 11.10 -23.04
N GLY A 17 31.18 10.47 -22.48
CA GLY A 17 30.06 9.95 -23.24
C GLY A 17 28.87 10.91 -23.15
N LEU A 18 28.78 11.85 -24.11
CA LEU A 18 27.56 12.60 -24.41
C LEU A 18 26.69 11.76 -25.36
N GLY A 19 25.56 11.26 -24.88
CA GLY A 19 24.48 10.70 -25.69
C GLY A 19 23.16 11.14 -25.05
N ALA A 20 22.62 12.28 -25.48
CA ALA A 20 21.61 12.41 -26.54
C ALA A 20 20.18 12.20 -26.00
N CYS A 21 19.51 13.33 -25.73
CA CYS A 21 18.08 13.46 -25.54
C CYS A 21 17.31 13.17 -26.85
N GLY A 22 16.09 12.66 -26.70
CA GLY A 22 15.07 12.61 -27.75
C GLY A 22 14.23 11.34 -27.55
N GLY A 23 13.14 11.35 -26.78
CA GLY A 23 11.99 12.20 -27.05
C GLY A 23 11.06 11.42 -27.98
N GLU A 24 10.45 10.37 -27.46
CA GLU A 24 9.52 9.50 -28.19
C GLU A 24 8.21 10.30 -28.43
N PRO A 25 7.81 10.52 -29.69
CA PRO A 25 6.62 11.29 -29.99
C PRO A 25 5.35 10.48 -29.63
N PRO A 26 4.30 11.14 -29.13
CA PRO A 26 3.02 10.50 -28.87
C PRO A 26 2.37 9.99 -30.17
N PRO A 27 1.51 8.96 -30.07
CA PRO A 27 0.87 8.32 -31.21
C PRO A 27 -0.01 9.29 -31.99
N THR A 28 0.13 9.25 -33.31
CA THR A 28 -0.71 9.95 -34.28
C THR A 28 -2.20 9.66 -34.04
N PRO A 29 -3.08 10.67 -34.03
CA PRO A 29 -4.51 10.43 -33.94
C PRO A 29 -5.00 9.69 -35.19
N ALA A 30 -5.83 8.66 -34.97
CA ALA A 30 -6.51 7.91 -36.01
C ALA A 30 -7.33 8.85 -36.92
N PRO A 31 -7.45 8.56 -38.23
CA PRO A 31 -8.29 9.35 -39.12
C PRO A 31 -9.76 9.26 -38.67
N PRO A 32 -10.52 10.37 -38.74
CA PRO A 32 -11.94 10.36 -38.40
C PRO A 32 -12.72 9.46 -39.38
N PRO A 33 -13.80 8.80 -38.92
CA PRO A 33 -14.66 8.03 -39.79
C PRO A 33 -15.33 8.93 -40.84
N PRO A 34 -15.60 8.42 -42.05
CA PRO A 34 -16.25 9.20 -43.10
C PRO A 34 -17.66 9.60 -42.67
N ALA A 35 -17.96 10.89 -42.80
CA ALA A 35 -19.30 11.43 -42.61
C ALA A 35 -20.28 10.75 -43.56
N PRO A 36 -21.46 10.28 -43.09
CA PRO A 36 -22.50 9.81 -43.98
C PRO A 36 -23.07 11.01 -44.74
N ALA A 37 -22.75 11.08 -46.03
CA ALA A 37 -23.43 11.95 -46.96
C ALA A 37 -24.88 11.44 -47.18
N ARG A 38 -25.80 12.37 -46.90
CA ARG A 38 -27.09 12.56 -47.58
C ARG A 38 -28.18 11.49 -47.42
N ARG A 39 -29.29 11.94 -46.84
CA ARG A 39 -30.65 11.89 -47.41
C ARG A 39 -31.48 12.93 -46.63
N ALA A 40 -31.66 14.13 -47.19
CA ALA A 40 -32.88 14.48 -47.92
C ALA A 40 -34.15 14.23 -47.07
N ALA A 41 -34.54 15.24 -46.30
CA ALA A 41 -35.96 15.56 -46.10
C ALA A 41 -36.55 15.98 -47.48
N PRO A 42 -37.88 15.95 -47.74
CA PRO A 42 -38.97 15.96 -46.77
C PRO A 42 -40.18 15.05 -47.11
N ALA A 43 -41.00 14.70 -46.12
CA ALA A 43 -42.37 14.25 -46.35
C ALA A 43 -43.28 14.78 -45.25
N LYS A 44 -43.81 15.97 -45.51
CA LYS A 44 -45.10 16.53 -45.08
C LYS A 44 -45.69 15.97 -43.78
N ALA A 45 -45.44 16.70 -42.69
CA ALA A 45 -46.36 16.76 -41.58
C ALA A 45 -47.67 17.37 -42.09
N GLN A 46 -48.72 16.56 -42.22
CA GLN A 46 -50.08 17.08 -42.26
C GLN A 46 -50.44 17.45 -40.82
N ALA A 47 -50.51 18.76 -40.58
CA ALA A 47 -51.13 19.33 -39.41
C ALA A 47 -52.61 18.88 -39.42
N ALA A 48 -52.96 18.00 -38.49
CA ALA A 48 -54.35 17.83 -38.10
C ALA A 48 -54.74 19.03 -37.24
N GLU A 49 -55.84 19.68 -37.62
CA GLU A 49 -56.42 20.83 -36.95
C GLU A 49 -56.82 20.46 -35.50
N PRO A 50 -56.70 21.38 -34.52
CA PRO A 50 -57.05 21.10 -33.13
C PRO A 50 -58.55 20.86 -33.04
N GLN A 51 -58.96 19.63 -32.72
CA GLN A 51 -60.34 19.36 -32.35
C GLN A 51 -60.67 20.15 -31.09
N GLU A 52 -61.75 20.90 -31.21
CA GLU A 52 -62.36 21.75 -30.21
C GLU A 52 -62.56 21.02 -28.88
N ASN A 53 -62.08 21.63 -27.80
CA ASN A 53 -62.03 21.12 -26.45
C ASN A 53 -63.43 20.72 -25.95
N ALA A 54 -63.78 19.44 -26.05
CA ALA A 54 -64.62 18.83 -25.03
C ALA A 54 -63.81 18.86 -23.72
N PRO A 55 -64.40 19.16 -22.55
CA PRO A 55 -63.68 19.05 -21.29
C PRO A 55 -63.28 17.58 -21.13
N GLU A 56 -62.02 17.29 -21.41
CA GLU A 56 -61.44 15.98 -21.13
C GLU A 56 -61.68 15.71 -19.66
N PRO A 57 -62.22 14.53 -19.29
CA PRO A 57 -62.41 14.21 -17.88
C PRO A 57 -61.06 14.39 -17.19
N ALA A 58 -61.05 15.15 -16.09
CA ALA A 58 -59.84 15.39 -15.33
C ALA A 58 -59.12 14.07 -15.11
N PHE A 59 -57.88 13.97 -15.58
CA PHE A 59 -57.09 12.75 -15.45
C PHE A 59 -56.83 12.49 -13.96
N VAL A 60 -57.53 11.51 -13.40
CA VAL A 60 -57.34 11.06 -12.02
C VAL A 60 -56.39 9.88 -12.05
N TYR A 61 -55.19 10.08 -11.51
CA TYR A 61 -54.19 9.04 -11.36
C TYR A 61 -54.55 8.15 -10.17
N ASP A 62 -54.84 6.87 -10.43
CA ASP A 62 -55.06 5.85 -9.41
C ASP A 62 -53.78 4.99 -9.26
N PRO A 63 -53.05 5.12 -8.13
CA PRO A 63 -51.84 4.33 -7.88
C PRO A 63 -52.14 2.90 -7.38
N GLU A 64 -53.40 2.52 -7.14
CA GLU A 64 -53.72 1.22 -6.56
C GLU A 64 -53.36 0.07 -7.50
N GLY A 65 -52.56 -0.88 -7.00
CA GLY A 65 -52.13 -2.06 -7.75
C GLY A 65 -50.95 -1.87 -8.72
N LEU A 66 -50.44 -0.63 -8.86
CA LEU A 66 -49.23 -0.37 -9.65
C LEU A 66 -47.98 -0.77 -8.88
N ARG A 67 -46.99 -1.31 -9.58
CA ARG A 67 -45.67 -1.62 -8.99
C ARG A 67 -44.96 -0.31 -8.64
N ASP A 68 -44.42 -0.25 -7.41
CA ASP A 68 -43.71 0.92 -6.90
C ASP A 68 -42.54 1.30 -7.83
N PRO A 69 -42.55 2.52 -8.43
CA PRO A 69 -41.53 2.96 -9.37
C PRO A 69 -40.17 3.19 -8.70
N PHE A 70 -40.11 3.23 -7.37
CA PHE A 70 -38.89 3.39 -6.59
C PHE A 70 -38.38 2.06 -6.02
N GLN A 71 -39.13 0.97 -6.21
CA GLN A 71 -38.62 -0.36 -5.88
C GLN A 71 -37.74 -0.91 -7.02
N PRO A 72 -36.45 -1.16 -6.77
CA PRO A 72 -35.57 -1.72 -7.78
C PRO A 72 -36.08 -3.09 -8.24
N PHE A 73 -36.01 -3.33 -9.56
CA PHE A 73 -36.46 -4.59 -10.15
C PHE A 73 -35.68 -5.81 -9.65
N ILE A 74 -34.45 -5.59 -9.20
CA ILE A 74 -33.50 -6.62 -8.78
C ILE A 74 -33.37 -6.57 -7.26
N LYS A 75 -33.77 -7.65 -6.58
CA LYS A 75 -33.43 -7.87 -5.18
C LYS A 75 -31.95 -8.24 -5.12
N ILE A 76 -31.09 -7.27 -4.81
CA ILE A 76 -29.68 -7.53 -4.55
C ILE A 76 -29.64 -8.24 -3.19
N GLU A 77 -29.72 -9.57 -3.21
CA GLU A 77 -29.38 -10.36 -2.03
C GLU A 77 -27.93 -10.05 -1.70
N PRO A 78 -27.62 -9.54 -0.50
CA PRO A 78 -26.24 -9.36 -0.10
C PRO A 78 -25.67 -10.78 -0.02
N LYS A 79 -24.97 -11.21 -1.07
CA LYS A 79 -24.08 -12.36 -1.02
C LYS A 79 -23.28 -12.15 0.26
N LYS A 80 -23.40 -13.10 1.19
CA LYS A 80 -22.51 -13.25 2.35
C LYS A 80 -21.11 -13.61 1.86
N ALA A 81 -20.55 -12.82 0.94
CA ALA A 81 -19.12 -12.69 0.85
C ALA A 81 -18.73 -12.15 2.22
N LYS A 82 -17.98 -12.94 2.99
CA LYS A 82 -17.21 -12.44 4.13
C LYS A 82 -16.45 -11.23 3.59
N LYS A 83 -17.01 -10.03 3.77
CA LYS A 83 -16.32 -8.79 3.46
C LYS A 83 -15.13 -8.81 4.41
N ARG A 84 -13.97 -9.27 3.93
CA ARG A 84 -12.71 -8.86 4.56
C ARG A 84 -12.84 -7.36 4.66
N ALA A 85 -12.81 -6.85 5.89
CA ALA A 85 -12.87 -5.42 6.13
C ALA A 85 -11.88 -4.76 5.15
N PRO A 86 -12.24 -3.59 4.57
CA PRO A 86 -11.29 -2.86 3.73
C PRO A 86 -9.97 -2.78 4.50
N GLU A 87 -8.89 -3.30 3.92
CA GLU A 87 -7.58 -3.30 4.56
C GLU A 87 -7.23 -1.85 4.85
N VAL A 88 -7.37 -1.46 6.12
CA VAL A 88 -6.93 -0.15 6.59
C VAL A 88 -5.44 -0.13 6.38
N PHE A 89 -4.96 0.72 5.47
CA PHE A 89 -3.55 0.87 5.18
C PHE A 89 -2.87 1.49 6.41
N VAL A 90 -2.41 0.65 7.32
CA VAL A 90 -1.62 1.10 8.47
C VAL A 90 -0.20 1.35 7.98
N PRO A 91 0.34 2.58 8.10
CA PRO A 91 1.70 2.85 7.70
C PRO A 91 2.66 2.00 8.52
N LYS A 92 3.50 1.21 7.84
CA LYS A 92 4.50 0.35 8.49
C LYS A 92 5.54 1.20 9.22
N THR A 93 5.91 0.78 10.43
CA THR A 93 7.06 1.35 11.14
C THR A 93 8.36 1.00 10.42
N PRO A 94 9.47 1.75 10.64
CA PRO A 94 10.76 1.43 10.03
C PRO A 94 11.25 0.01 10.36
N LEU A 95 11.04 -0.47 11.59
CA LEU A 95 11.42 -1.81 12.03
C LEU A 95 10.59 -2.93 11.37
N GLN A 96 9.43 -2.62 10.80
CA GLN A 96 8.60 -3.58 10.06
C GLN A 96 9.01 -3.75 8.60
N ARG A 97 10.14 -3.15 8.18
CA ARG A 97 10.68 -3.30 6.83
C ARG A 97 11.76 -4.37 6.72
N PHE A 98 12.27 -4.82 7.86
CA PHE A 98 13.39 -5.76 7.97
C PHE A 98 12.90 -7.05 8.61
N ALA A 99 13.54 -8.18 8.31
CA ALA A 99 13.20 -9.44 8.97
C ALA A 99 13.67 -9.42 10.43
N VAL A 100 12.95 -10.12 11.31
CA VAL A 100 13.29 -10.16 12.76
C VAL A 100 14.72 -10.67 12.98
N GLU A 101 15.17 -11.61 12.15
CA GLU A 101 16.50 -12.23 12.21
C GLU A 101 17.65 -11.28 11.84
N GLU A 102 17.36 -10.21 11.09
CA GLU A 102 18.34 -9.20 10.69
C GLU A 102 18.51 -8.11 11.75
N LEU A 103 17.55 -7.99 12.66
CA LEU A 103 17.56 -7.02 13.75
C LEU A 103 18.55 -7.46 14.84
N ARG A 104 19.29 -6.50 15.38
CA ARG A 104 20.33 -6.75 16.37
C ARG A 104 20.03 -5.98 17.65
N VAL A 105 20.07 -6.65 18.80
CA VAL A 105 19.90 -5.97 20.09
C VAL A 105 21.25 -5.45 20.55
N THR A 106 21.37 -4.13 20.63
CA THR A 106 22.62 -3.43 21.01
C THR A 106 22.62 -3.03 22.48
N GLY A 107 21.45 -2.86 23.09
CA GLY A 107 21.36 -2.49 24.51
C GLY A 107 19.98 -2.71 25.10
N ILE A 108 19.93 -2.91 26.41
CA ILE A 108 18.67 -3.02 27.17
C ILE A 108 18.78 -2.10 28.39
N VAL A 109 17.80 -1.21 28.54
CA VAL A 109 17.75 -0.19 29.58
C VAL A 109 16.52 -0.43 30.46
N TRP A 110 16.73 -0.42 31.76
CA TRP A 110 15.69 -0.56 32.77
C TRP A 110 15.53 0.77 33.49
N GLY A 111 14.34 1.35 33.42
CA GLY A 111 14.01 2.56 34.16
C GLY A 111 13.03 2.25 35.28
N GLU A 112 13.31 2.75 36.48
CA GLU A 112 12.35 2.71 37.59
C GLU A 112 11.08 3.48 37.19
N GLY A 113 9.94 2.78 37.18
CA GLY A 113 8.64 3.33 36.73
C GLY A 113 8.42 3.45 35.21
N ALA A 114 9.47 3.42 34.38
CA ALA A 114 9.36 3.58 32.92
C ALA A 114 9.32 2.25 32.13
N GLY A 115 9.55 1.13 32.82
CA GLY A 115 9.60 -0.22 32.25
C GLY A 115 10.90 -0.52 31.50
N ALA A 116 11.02 -1.75 31.02
CA ALA A 116 12.15 -2.19 30.20
C ALA A 116 12.06 -1.61 28.78
N ARG A 117 13.20 -1.17 28.24
CA ARG A 117 13.35 -0.71 26.86
C ARG A 117 14.56 -1.39 26.25
N ALA A 118 14.50 -1.69 24.96
CA ALA A 118 15.65 -2.22 24.24
C ALA A 118 16.01 -1.33 23.06
N LEU A 119 17.30 -1.23 22.76
CA LEU A 119 17.83 -0.58 21.57
C LEU A 119 18.12 -1.67 20.54
N VAL A 120 17.44 -1.58 19.40
CA VAL A 120 17.52 -2.52 18.30
C VAL A 120 18.08 -1.81 17.08
N GLU A 121 19.19 -2.29 16.56
CA GLU A 121 19.80 -1.85 15.32
C GLU A 121 19.24 -2.63 14.14
N ALA A 122 18.79 -1.92 13.11
CA ALA A 122 18.37 -2.51 11.85
C ALA A 122 19.54 -2.58 10.86
N PRO A 123 19.42 -3.35 9.76
CA PRO A 123 20.46 -3.48 8.72
C PRO A 123 20.91 -2.17 8.06
N ASP A 124 20.09 -1.11 8.18
CA ASP A 124 20.44 0.24 7.74
C ASP A 124 21.41 0.97 8.69
N GLY A 125 21.84 0.30 9.77
CA GLY A 125 22.72 0.84 10.81
C GLY A 125 22.02 1.80 11.77
N LYS A 126 20.69 1.94 11.70
CA LYS A 126 19.94 2.83 12.58
C LYS A 126 19.44 2.09 13.81
N GLY A 127 19.66 2.69 14.98
CA GLY A 127 19.14 2.21 16.25
C GLY A 127 17.73 2.74 16.53
N TYR A 128 16.82 1.83 16.90
CA TYR A 128 15.45 2.11 17.27
C TYR A 128 15.17 1.62 18.69
N VAL A 129 14.48 2.43 19.49
CA VAL A 129 14.09 2.05 20.85
C VAL A 129 12.74 1.32 20.81
N VAL A 130 12.71 0.08 21.29
CA VAL A 130 11.51 -0.75 21.36
C VAL A 130 11.05 -0.96 22.80
N ARG A 131 9.75 -1.19 22.95
CA ARG A 131 9.08 -1.53 24.21
C ARG A 131 8.24 -2.79 24.01
N VAL A 132 7.76 -3.38 25.09
CA VAL A 132 6.75 -4.43 25.00
C VAL A 132 5.54 -3.90 24.21
N GLY A 133 5.16 -4.62 23.18
CA GLY A 133 4.08 -4.27 22.25
C GLY A 133 4.50 -3.57 20.97
N THR A 134 5.76 -3.13 20.83
CA THR A 134 6.27 -2.54 19.58
C THR A 134 6.27 -3.57 18.45
N LEU A 135 5.86 -3.15 17.25
CA LEU A 135 5.91 -3.98 16.04
C LEU A 135 7.31 -3.94 15.42
N ALA A 136 7.87 -5.11 15.15
CA ALA A 136 9.18 -5.32 14.57
C ALA A 136 9.15 -6.56 13.67
N GLY A 137 9.83 -6.52 12.53
CA GLY A 137 9.74 -7.61 11.55
C GLY A 137 8.76 -7.29 10.41
N ASP A 138 9.15 -7.71 9.21
CA ASP A 138 8.36 -7.70 7.97
C ASP A 138 7.09 -8.55 8.06
N ARG A 139 7.14 -9.65 8.82
CA ARG A 139 6.03 -10.57 9.10
C ARG A 139 5.12 -10.13 10.25
N GLY A 140 5.13 -8.84 10.58
CA GLY A 140 4.26 -8.27 11.61
C GLY A 140 4.57 -8.76 13.01
N GLY A 141 5.85 -9.02 13.30
CA GLY A 141 6.28 -9.45 14.62
C GLY A 141 6.02 -8.40 15.69
N LYS A 142 5.85 -8.85 16.93
CA LYS A 142 5.56 -8.02 18.10
C LYS A 142 6.47 -8.38 19.25
N VAL A 143 7.05 -7.38 19.90
CA VAL A 143 7.85 -7.57 21.11
C VAL A 143 6.92 -7.99 22.25
N VAL A 144 7.10 -9.20 22.77
CA VAL A 144 6.28 -9.72 23.88
C VAL A 144 6.95 -9.58 25.24
N ALA A 145 8.29 -9.67 25.27
CA ALA A 145 9.05 -9.51 26.50
C ALA A 145 10.43 -8.92 26.22
N ILE A 146 10.93 -8.16 27.18
CA ILE A 146 12.30 -7.67 27.21
C ILE A 146 12.91 -8.21 28.50
N ARG A 147 13.92 -9.08 28.37
CA ARG A 147 14.68 -9.67 29.48
C ARG A 147 16.06 -9.00 29.56
N PRO A 148 16.86 -9.25 30.61
CA PRO A 148 18.18 -8.62 30.74
C PRO A 148 19.17 -8.99 29.64
N ASP A 149 19.04 -10.19 29.09
CA ASP A 149 19.95 -10.82 28.12
C ASP A 149 19.39 -10.85 26.69
N ARG A 150 18.07 -10.68 26.52
CA ARG A 150 17.40 -10.89 25.23
C ARG A 150 16.09 -10.12 25.12
N VAL A 151 15.67 -9.91 23.88
CA VAL A 151 14.34 -9.42 23.50
C VAL A 151 13.59 -10.57 22.84
N VAL A 152 12.36 -10.84 23.29
CA VAL A 152 11.50 -11.90 22.74
C VAL A 152 10.49 -11.28 21.79
N VAL A 153 10.49 -11.73 20.55
CA VAL A 153 9.61 -11.26 19.48
C VAL A 153 8.78 -12.44 18.97
N GLU A 154 7.47 -12.26 18.91
CA GLU A 154 6.56 -13.24 18.28
C GLU A 154 6.17 -12.75 16.89
N GLU A 155 6.41 -13.57 15.87
CA GLU A 155 6.02 -13.32 14.48
C GLU A 155 5.04 -14.37 13.98
N ARG A 156 4.22 -14.01 12.99
CA ARG A 156 3.33 -14.96 12.32
C ARG A 156 4.00 -15.44 11.05
N VAL A 157 4.18 -16.75 10.93
CA VAL A 157 4.77 -17.40 9.77
C VAL A 157 3.70 -18.27 9.13
N VAL A 158 3.61 -18.22 7.81
CA VAL A 158 2.71 -19.07 7.05
C VAL A 158 3.49 -20.29 6.58
N ASP A 159 3.01 -21.47 6.93
CA ASP A 159 3.61 -22.73 6.49
C ASP A 159 3.34 -23.01 5.01
N LEU A 160 3.99 -24.05 4.47
CA LEU A 160 3.76 -24.54 3.10
C LEU A 160 2.28 -24.90 2.82
N LEU A 161 1.52 -25.22 3.87
CA LEU A 161 0.09 -25.57 3.80
C LEU A 161 -0.84 -24.33 3.92
N GLY A 162 -0.29 -23.13 4.15
CA GLY A 162 -1.08 -21.90 4.33
C GLY A 162 -1.57 -21.66 5.76
N GLU A 163 -1.21 -22.53 6.71
CA GLU A 163 -1.56 -22.39 8.12
C GLU A 163 -0.69 -21.30 8.78
N GLU A 164 -1.32 -20.40 9.55
CA GLU A 164 -0.61 -19.37 10.32
C GLU A 164 -0.07 -19.98 11.63
N GLN A 165 1.25 -20.08 11.75
CA GLN A 165 1.92 -20.46 12.98
C GLN A 165 2.56 -19.24 13.66
N VAL A 166 2.50 -19.20 14.99
CA VAL A 166 3.22 -18.19 15.78
C VAL A 166 4.62 -18.72 16.06
N ARG A 167 5.63 -18.02 15.54
CA ARG A 167 7.04 -18.32 15.79
C ARG A 167 7.58 -17.32 16.81
N THR A 168 8.20 -17.85 17.86
CA THR A 168 8.90 -17.04 18.87
C THR A 168 10.39 -16.96 18.50
N VAL A 169 10.92 -15.76 18.44
CA VAL A 169 12.33 -15.46 18.11
C VAL A 169 12.97 -14.71 19.28
N ASP A 170 14.06 -15.28 19.81
CA ASP A 170 14.85 -14.70 20.90
C ASP A 170 16.05 -13.93 20.32
N LEU A 171 15.99 -12.59 20.34
CA LEU A 171 17.09 -11.73 19.95
C LEU A 171 18.02 -11.47 21.14
N ARG A 172 19.21 -12.07 21.15
CA ARG A 172 20.18 -11.89 22.24
C ARG A 172 20.91 -10.56 22.14
N LEU A 173 21.22 -9.99 23.30
CA LEU A 173 22.08 -8.83 23.43
C LEU A 173 23.49 -9.18 22.94
N ARG A 174 24.02 -8.38 22.01
CA ARG A 174 25.42 -8.52 21.59
C ARG A 174 26.33 -8.09 22.72
N THR A 175 27.23 -8.97 23.12
CA THR A 175 28.29 -8.63 24.07
C THR A 175 29.56 -8.36 23.26
N PRO A 176 30.36 -7.33 23.56
CA PRO A 176 31.58 -7.02 22.81
C PRO A 176 32.60 -8.17 22.76
N GLU A 177 32.44 -9.19 23.59
CA GLU A 177 33.23 -10.41 23.61
C GLU A 177 33.01 -11.30 22.37
N ASP A 178 31.87 -11.18 21.68
CA ASP A 178 31.54 -11.99 20.49
C ASP A 178 32.29 -11.52 19.22
N GLU A 179 32.79 -10.28 19.21
CA GLU A 179 33.49 -9.69 18.05
C GLU A 179 34.99 -10.06 18.00
N VAL A 180 35.52 -10.65 19.08
CA VAL A 180 36.96 -11.00 19.23
C VAL A 180 37.22 -12.48 18.92
N ARG A 181 36.29 -13.20 18.27
CA ARG A 181 36.54 -14.58 17.82
C ARG A 181 36.92 -14.59 16.33
N PRO A 182 38.18 -14.95 15.98
CA PRO A 182 38.62 -15.08 14.60
C PRO A 182 37.98 -16.27 13.87
#